data_AF-A0A117QH09-F1
#
_entry.id   AF-A0A117QH09-F1
#
_cell.length_a   1.000
_cell.length_b   1.000
_cell.length_c   1.000
_cell.angle_alpha   90.00
_cell.angle_beta   90.00
_cell.angle_gamma   90.00
#
_symmetry.space_group_name_H-M   'P 1'
#
loop_
_entity.id
_entity.type
_entity.pdbx_description
1 polymer ?
#
loop_
_entity_poly.entity_id
_entity_poly.type
_entity_poly.pdbx_seq_one_letter_code
_entity_poly.pdbx_strand_id
1 'polypeptide(L)'
;MYVHSDRLPTGTPLPSGTTTPTPWGLRRMAPYPTMTPAYARAVLDPATQTTVFYDHLGRVMEMPGHGTSTGTQPSTGTSPDGNGTTNDSDTGSDGDQ
;
A
#
# COMPACT_ATOMS: atom_id res chain seq x y z
N MET A 1 -3.73 14.44 -27.59
CA MET A 1 -3.72 13.13 -28.28
C MET A 1 -2.30 12.58 -28.12
N TYR A 2 -2.09 11.54 -27.31
CA TYR A 2 -0.74 11.06 -27.02
C TYR A 2 -0.23 10.20 -28.19
N VAL A 3 0.71 10.74 -28.96
CA VAL A 3 1.21 10.19 -30.26
C VAL A 3 2.12 8.96 -30.09
N HIS A 4 2.25 8.41 -28.86
CA HIS A 4 3.28 7.41 -28.54
C HIS A 4 2.83 6.28 -27.60
N SER A 5 1.52 6.09 -27.37
CA SER A 5 1.01 5.05 -26.46
C SER A 5 1.27 3.62 -26.92
N ASP A 6 1.59 3.45 -28.19
CA ASP A 6 1.87 2.23 -28.93
C ASP A 6 3.32 1.72 -28.78
N ARG A 7 4.20 2.48 -28.10
CA ARG A 7 5.61 2.07 -27.88
C ARG A 7 5.86 1.27 -26.62
N LEU A 8 4.83 0.91 -25.86
CA LEU A 8 4.99 -0.05 -24.77
C LEU A 8 4.93 -1.45 -25.38
N PRO A 9 6.03 -2.23 -25.42
CA PRO A 9 5.99 -3.58 -25.93
C PRO A 9 5.14 -4.41 -24.94
N THR A 10 3.89 -4.66 -25.31
CA THR A 10 2.96 -5.53 -24.57
C THR A 10 3.11 -7.00 -24.96
N GLY A 11 3.99 -7.31 -25.91
CA GLY A 11 4.30 -8.68 -26.35
C GLY A 11 5.62 -9.20 -25.81
N THR A 12 5.73 -10.52 -25.68
CA THR A 12 7.02 -11.20 -25.52
C THR A 12 7.97 -10.75 -26.63
N PRO A 13 9.17 -10.21 -26.31
CA PRO A 13 10.10 -9.78 -27.35
C PRO A 13 10.45 -10.99 -28.22
N LEU A 14 10.15 -10.90 -29.52
CA LEU A 14 10.75 -11.81 -30.50
C LEU A 14 12.27 -11.60 -30.42
N PRO A 15 13.09 -12.67 -30.45
CA PRO A 15 14.53 -12.54 -30.27
C PRO A 15 15.13 -11.91 -31.53
N SER A 16 15.14 -10.57 -31.60
CA SER A 16 15.86 -9.80 -32.62
C SER A 16 17.39 -9.82 -32.41
N GLY A 17 17.92 -10.79 -31.67
CA GLY A 17 19.33 -10.89 -31.30
C GLY A 17 19.82 -9.83 -30.30
N THR A 18 18.95 -8.89 -29.90
CA THR A 18 19.27 -7.83 -28.94
C THR A 18 18.73 -8.17 -27.55
N THR A 19 19.61 -8.15 -26.55
CA THR A 19 19.25 -8.34 -25.15
C THR A 19 18.54 -7.09 -24.63
N THR A 20 17.24 -7.18 -24.39
CA THR A 20 16.49 -6.10 -23.73
C THR A 20 16.87 -6.06 -22.24
N PRO A 21 17.40 -4.94 -21.72
CA PRO A 21 17.70 -4.83 -20.30
C PRO A 21 16.40 -4.87 -19.49
N THR A 22 16.45 -5.47 -18.30
CA THR A 22 15.32 -5.45 -17.36
C THR A 22 14.88 -3.99 -17.12
N PRO A 23 13.57 -3.69 -17.16
CA PRO A 23 13.06 -2.34 -16.90
C PRO A 23 13.55 -1.79 -15.55
N TRP A 24 13.85 -0.48 -15.51
CA TRP A 24 14.41 0.20 -14.32
C TRP A 24 13.60 -0.07 -13.04
N GLY A 25 12.26 -0.07 -13.14
CA GLY A 25 11.38 -0.34 -12.00
C GLY A 25 11.57 -1.75 -11.44
N LEU A 26 11.60 -2.77 -12.31
CA LEU A 26 11.79 -4.17 -11.90
C LEU A 26 13.16 -4.42 -11.27
N ARG A 27 14.20 -3.68 -11.69
CA ARG A 27 15.55 -3.78 -11.08
C ARG A 27 15.62 -3.17 -9.68
N ARG A 28 14.61 -2.39 -9.27
CA ARG A 28 14.54 -1.73 -7.97
C ARG A 28 13.42 -2.26 -7.07
N MET A 29 12.62 -3.20 -7.56
CA MET A 29 11.67 -3.89 -6.70
C MET A 29 12.44 -4.81 -5.74
N ALA A 30 12.16 -4.65 -4.46
CA ALA A 30 12.47 -5.67 -3.48
C ALA A 30 11.26 -6.62 -3.35
N PRO A 31 11.46 -7.89 -3.00
CA PRO A 31 10.36 -8.74 -2.57
C PRO A 31 9.55 -8.02 -1.50
N TYR A 32 8.23 -8.04 -1.63
CA TYR A 32 7.38 -7.55 -0.58
C TYR A 32 7.68 -8.37 0.69
N PRO A 33 7.93 -7.72 1.85
CA PRO A 33 8.18 -8.45 3.09
C PRO A 33 7.02 -9.40 3.34
N THR A 34 7.27 -10.70 3.25
CA THR A 34 6.26 -11.69 3.58
C THR A 34 6.24 -11.81 5.10
N MET A 35 5.55 -10.87 5.74
CA MET A 35 5.23 -10.99 7.16
C MET A 35 4.20 -12.10 7.28
N THR A 36 4.64 -13.26 7.77
CA THR A 36 3.67 -14.30 8.11
C THR A 36 2.91 -13.80 9.35
N PRO A 37 1.57 -13.72 9.32
CA PRO A 37 0.83 -13.34 10.50
C PRO A 37 1.11 -14.33 11.64
N ALA A 38 1.09 -13.85 12.88
CA ALA A 38 1.32 -14.70 14.06
C ALA A 38 0.21 -15.76 14.27
N TYR A 39 -0.97 -15.55 13.68
CA TYR A 39 -2.09 -16.48 13.73
C TYR A 39 -2.01 -17.52 12.60
N ALA A 40 -2.47 -18.75 12.87
CA ALA A 40 -2.56 -19.82 11.87
C ALA A 40 -3.89 -19.79 11.10
N ARG A 41 -4.96 -19.34 11.76
CA ARG A 41 -6.32 -19.29 11.20
C ARG A 41 -7.09 -18.12 11.78
N ALA A 42 -7.88 -17.44 10.95
CA ALA A 42 -8.83 -16.42 11.35
C ALA A 42 -10.24 -16.84 10.90
N VAL A 43 -11.25 -16.69 11.76
CA VAL A 43 -12.65 -17.01 11.43
C VAL A 43 -13.57 -15.92 11.93
N LEU A 44 -14.57 -15.57 11.11
CA LEU A 44 -15.62 -14.64 11.50
C LEU A 44 -16.62 -15.33 12.41
N ASP A 45 -16.84 -14.79 13.61
CA ASP A 45 -17.96 -15.19 14.46
C ASP A 45 -19.26 -14.64 13.88
N PRO A 46 -20.24 -15.50 13.51
CA PRO A 46 -21.48 -15.05 12.88
C PRO A 46 -22.37 -14.22 13.82
N ALA A 47 -22.27 -14.39 15.14
CA ALA A 47 -23.11 -13.68 16.11
C ALA A 47 -22.58 -12.27 16.38
N THR A 48 -21.27 -12.13 16.58
CA THR A 48 -20.65 -10.84 16.93
C THR A 48 -20.12 -10.08 15.72
N GLN A 49 -19.95 -10.75 14.57
CA GLN A 49 -19.27 -10.22 13.40
C GLN A 49 -17.83 -9.77 13.71
N THR A 50 -17.18 -10.41 14.68
CA THR A 50 -15.77 -10.18 15.02
C THR A 50 -14.89 -11.35 14.58
N THR A 51 -13.63 -11.07 14.24
CA THR A 51 -12.67 -12.11 13.89
C THR A 51 -12.13 -12.79 15.15
N VAL A 52 -12.13 -14.13 15.16
CA VAL A 52 -11.47 -14.97 16.16
C VAL A 52 -10.21 -15.58 15.54
N PHE A 53 -9.07 -15.33 16.17
CA PHE A 53 -7.77 -15.81 15.72
C PHE A 53 -7.34 -17.06 16.50
N TYR A 54 -6.72 -18.00 15.80
CA TYR A 54 -6.24 -19.25 16.36
C TYR A 54 -4.74 -19.42 16.12
N ASP A 55 -4.03 -19.88 17.14
CA ASP A 55 -2.63 -20.31 17.03
C ASP A 55 -2.51 -21.64 16.25
N HIS A 56 -1.27 -22.08 16.01
CA HIS A 56 -0.99 -23.36 15.34
C HIS A 56 -1.47 -24.60 16.10
N LEU A 57 -1.81 -24.44 17.39
CA LEU A 57 -2.36 -25.49 18.26
C LEU A 57 -3.89 -25.42 18.36
N GLY A 58 -4.53 -24.49 17.63
CA GLY A 58 -5.97 -24.29 17.63
C GLY A 58 -6.52 -23.57 18.87
N ARG A 59 -5.68 -22.88 19.63
CA ARG A 59 -6.11 -22.07 20.78
C ARG A 59 -6.45 -20.66 20.32
N VAL A 60 -7.50 -20.09 20.91
CA VAL A 60 -7.86 -18.69 20.67
C VAL A 60 -6.72 -17.80 21.16
N MET A 61 -6.32 -16.83 20.35
CA MET A 61 -5.30 -15.84 20.69
C MET A 61 -5.83 -14.43 20.48
N GLU A 62 -5.38 -13.51 21.34
CA GLU A 62 -5.54 -12.08 21.12
C GLU A 62 -4.55 -11.62 20.06
N MET A 63 -5.02 -10.81 19.11
CA MET A 63 -4.14 -10.21 18.12
C MET A 63 -3.26 -9.16 18.82
N PRO A 64 -1.94 -9.10 18.55
CA PRO A 64 -1.12 -8.00 19.04
C PRO A 64 -1.76 -6.68 18.60
N GLY A 65 -1.76 -5.68 19.48
CA GLY A 65 -2.36 -4.39 19.18
C GLY A 65 -1.91 -3.86 17.82
N HIS A 66 -2.86 -3.52 16.96
CA HIS A 66 -2.55 -2.79 15.75
C HIS A 66 -2.25 -1.35 16.13
N GLY A 67 -1.06 -0.86 15.78
CA GLY A 67 -0.79 0.57 15.80
C GLY A 67 -1.76 1.26 14.84
N THR A 68 -2.67 2.07 15.37
CA THR A 68 -3.49 2.97 14.58
C THR A 68 -2.68 4.23 14.35
N SER A 69 -2.31 4.53 13.10
CA SER A 69 -1.80 5.87 12.78
C SER A 69 -2.94 6.87 12.95
N THR A 70 -2.66 7.96 13.67
CA THR A 70 -3.60 9.08 13.79
C THR A 70 -3.32 10.04 12.64
N GLY A 71 -4.31 10.24 11.77
CA GLY A 71 -4.23 11.24 10.71
C GLY A 71 -4.68 12.59 11.23
N THR A 72 -3.78 13.56 11.33
CA THR A 72 -4.15 14.96 11.61
C THR A 72 -4.48 15.62 10.28
N GLN A 73 -5.71 16.13 10.14
CA GLN A 73 -6.10 16.95 8.99
C GLN A 73 -6.54 18.33 9.49
N PRO A 74 -5.75 19.39 9.29
CA PRO A 74 -6.22 20.73 9.49
C PRO A 74 -6.94 21.27 8.25
N SER A 75 -7.51 22.45 8.42
CA SER A 75 -8.50 23.04 7.51
C SER A 75 -7.88 23.47 6.18
N THR A 76 -8.39 22.91 5.07
CA THR A 76 -8.08 23.40 3.72
C THR A 76 -8.65 24.81 3.52
N GLY A 77 -7.83 25.75 3.03
CA GLY A 77 -8.26 27.10 2.65
C GLY A 77 -7.92 27.40 1.18
N THR A 78 -8.80 28.07 0.45
CA THR A 78 -8.56 28.54 -0.92
C THR A 78 -8.48 30.06 -0.95
N SER A 79 -7.38 30.63 -1.48
CA SER A 79 -7.29 32.09 -1.67
C SER A 79 -8.17 32.55 -2.84
N PRO A 80 -8.97 33.62 -2.72
CA PRO A 80 -9.79 34.15 -3.82
C PRO A 80 -8.98 34.62 -5.05
N ASP A 81 -7.70 34.94 -4.86
CA ASP A 81 -6.81 35.55 -5.85
C ASP A 81 -5.68 34.60 -6.32
N GLY A 82 -5.66 33.36 -5.84
CA GLY A 82 -4.62 32.38 -6.17
C GLY A 82 -3.21 32.76 -5.70
N ASN A 83 -3.06 33.77 -4.84
CA ASN A 83 -1.78 34.08 -4.22
C ASN A 83 -1.49 32.98 -3.19
N GLY A 84 -0.48 32.14 -3.46
CA GLY A 84 -0.21 30.86 -2.80
C GLY A 84 0.21 30.90 -1.32
N THR A 85 -0.38 31.78 -0.51
CA THR A 85 -0.20 31.81 0.96
C THR A 85 -1.24 30.98 1.71
N THR A 86 -2.26 30.45 1.02
CA THR A 86 -3.10 29.39 1.58
C THR A 86 -2.37 28.05 1.41
N ASN A 87 -1.47 27.78 2.35
CA ASN A 87 -0.80 26.49 2.46
C ASN A 87 -1.88 25.40 2.62
N ASP A 88 -1.99 24.49 1.65
CA ASP A 88 -2.35 23.09 1.92
C ASP A 88 -1.03 22.42 2.34
N SER A 89 -0.74 22.43 3.63
CA SER A 89 0.52 21.91 4.18
C SER A 89 0.33 20.60 4.95
N ASP A 90 -0.84 19.96 4.87
CA ASP A 90 -1.32 19.41 6.13
C ASP A 90 -1.83 17.98 6.16
N THR A 91 -1.56 17.18 5.13
CA THR A 91 -1.70 15.73 5.33
C THR A 91 -0.41 15.19 5.96
N GLY A 92 -0.40 15.15 7.29
CA GLY A 92 0.61 14.47 8.10
C GLY A 92 0.01 13.23 8.76
N SER A 93 0.68 12.08 8.62
CA SER A 93 0.37 10.89 9.42
C SER A 93 1.44 10.75 10.48
N ASP A 94 1.07 11.03 11.73
CA ASP A 94 1.95 10.81 12.87
C ASP A 94 1.88 9.31 13.21
N GLY A 95 3.06 8.69 13.24
CA GLY A 95 3.22 7.30 13.65
C GLY A 95 3.67 7.25 15.11
N ASP A 96 2.73 7.11 16.03
CA ASP A 96 3.03 6.89 17.45
C ASP A 96 3.38 5.40 17.71
N GLN A 97 4.40 4.88 17.02
CA GLN A 97 4.92 3.51 17.20
C GLN A 97 6.44 3.50 17.28
#